data_AF-A0A3B9M0U0-F1
#
_entry.id   AF-A0A3B9M0U0-F1
#
_cell.length_a   1.000
_cell.length_b   1.000
_cell.length_c   1.000
_cell.angle_alpha   90.00
_cell.angle_beta   90.00
_cell.angle_gamma   90.00
#
_symmetry.space_group_name_H-M   'P 1'
#
loop_
_entity.id
_entity.type
_entity.pdbx_description
1 polymer ?
#
loop_
_entity_poly.entity_id
_entity_poly.type
_entity_poly.pdbx_seq_one_letter_code
_entity_poly.pdbx_strand_id
1 'polypeptide(L)'
;LTIREDACNGRILRQASITTRSNSASSIYHSMQARYNGRLLNDSLSLGATYTWSKTIDNASEIFGFDIASPNAQNPFCLGSCERSLSQIDRPHAFSTNFIYDVPYWKEQRGVVGHLLGGWQLNGVYVLTSGEPYTPGQFFNGLLGLGNTYLTSGDRPFVGNPKANPQLVGISEIDAAIFYGTDINNPNGFLSLNALNTTGNAVSVTPNDVRFILNLPGAAKIFNTPFGSATRNSLRGPKLNQLNMGLFKNIKVGERLGVQIRAEAFNVLNHPNPGYGVNGAGYLPDFFTEDAGSTFANNQEIEFARRVVQFGVRITF
;
A
#
# COMPACT_ATOMS: atom_id res chain seq x y z
N LEU A 1 4.92 8.38 -45.73
CA LEU A 1 6.20 8.20 -45.00
C LEU A 1 6.73 6.83 -45.37
N THR A 2 7.70 6.78 -46.28
CA THR A 2 8.34 5.53 -46.72
C THR A 2 9.46 5.24 -45.73
N ILE A 3 9.31 4.19 -44.93
CA ILE A 3 10.30 3.86 -43.91
C ILE A 3 11.50 3.20 -44.58
N ARG A 4 12.67 3.77 -44.36
CA ARG A 4 13.96 3.29 -44.86
C ARG A 4 14.48 2.20 -43.92
N GLU A 5 14.35 0.94 -44.34
CA GLU A 5 14.73 -0.24 -43.55
C GLU A 5 16.25 -0.38 -43.33
N ASP A 6 17.06 0.21 -44.20
CA ASP A 6 18.51 0.32 -44.07
C ASP A 6 18.95 1.09 -42.81
N ALA A 7 18.14 2.06 -42.35
CA ALA A 7 18.37 2.77 -41.10
C ALA A 7 18.19 1.89 -39.85
N CYS A 8 17.55 0.72 -39.97
CA CYS A 8 17.22 -0.14 -38.85
C CYS A 8 18.26 -1.25 -38.58
N ASN A 9 19.32 -1.37 -39.39
CA ASN A 9 20.40 -2.36 -39.21
C ASN A 9 19.87 -3.80 -38.92
N GLY A 10 18.84 -4.23 -39.67
CA GLY A 10 18.21 -5.54 -39.50
C GLY A 10 17.29 -5.70 -38.28
N ARG A 11 17.02 -4.63 -37.51
CA ARG A 11 16.01 -4.65 -36.45
C ARG A 11 14.62 -4.50 -37.06
N ILE A 12 13.81 -5.54 -36.91
CA ILE A 12 12.40 -5.57 -37.32
C ILE A 12 11.66 -4.46 -36.56
N LEU A 13 10.98 -3.56 -37.30
CA LEU A 13 10.03 -2.62 -36.72
C LEU A 13 8.89 -3.41 -36.07
N ARG A 14 8.70 -3.18 -34.76
CA ARG A 14 7.77 -3.92 -33.90
C ARG A 14 6.33 -3.82 -34.43
N GLN A 15 5.77 -4.92 -34.94
CA GLN A 15 4.34 -5.01 -35.28
C GLN A 15 3.55 -6.05 -34.46
N ALA A 16 4.19 -6.81 -33.57
CA ALA A 16 3.48 -7.74 -32.70
C ALA A 16 4.16 -7.92 -31.33
N SER A 17 3.36 -8.05 -30.28
CA SER A 17 3.78 -8.47 -28.94
C SER A 17 3.61 -9.98 -28.81
N ILE A 18 4.62 -10.66 -28.25
CA ILE A 18 4.53 -12.08 -27.89
C ILE A 18 4.42 -12.17 -26.37
N THR A 19 3.35 -12.79 -25.88
CA THR A 19 3.18 -13.08 -24.44
C THR A 19 3.48 -14.54 -24.17
N THR A 20 4.48 -14.80 -23.36
CA THR A 20 4.79 -16.13 -22.84
C THR A 20 4.37 -16.22 -21.39
N ARG A 21 3.47 -17.14 -21.07
CA ARG A 21 3.15 -17.51 -19.68
C ARG A 21 3.83 -18.84 -19.36
N SER A 22 4.51 -18.91 -18.23
CA SER A 22 5.19 -20.12 -17.79
C SER A 22 5.19 -20.22 -16.28
N ASN A 23 5.44 -21.42 -15.75
CA ASN A 23 5.57 -21.67 -14.31
C ASN A 23 7.02 -21.42 -13.83
N SER A 24 7.63 -20.32 -14.27
CA SER A 24 9.01 -19.94 -13.94
C SER A 24 9.12 -19.08 -12.66
N ALA A 25 7.99 -18.76 -12.04
CA ALA A 25 7.94 -17.99 -10.81
C ALA A 25 8.38 -18.83 -9.61
N SER A 26 9.04 -18.21 -8.63
CA SER A 26 9.43 -18.82 -7.37
C SER A 26 9.26 -17.81 -6.24
N SER A 27 8.84 -18.30 -5.08
CA SER A 27 8.66 -17.50 -3.86
C SER A 27 9.31 -18.18 -2.66
N ILE A 28 9.74 -17.37 -1.69
CA ILE A 28 10.26 -17.82 -0.40
C ILE A 28 9.56 -17.05 0.71
N TYR A 29 9.10 -17.76 1.73
CA TYR A 29 8.41 -17.21 2.89
C TYR A 29 9.17 -17.54 4.17
N HIS A 30 9.57 -16.52 4.91
CA HIS A 30 10.10 -16.64 6.26
C HIS A 30 9.04 -16.15 7.25
N SER A 31 8.83 -16.86 8.36
CA SER A 31 7.91 -16.39 9.40
C SER A 31 8.28 -16.83 10.80
N MET A 32 7.79 -16.06 11.76
CA MET A 32 7.75 -16.38 13.17
C MET A 32 6.36 -16.04 13.68
N GLN A 33 5.74 -16.95 14.43
CA GLN A 33 4.41 -16.76 14.98
C GLN A 33 4.45 -16.97 16.49
N ALA A 34 3.84 -16.05 17.23
CA ALA A 34 3.65 -16.13 18.66
C ALA A 34 2.16 -15.98 18.98
N ARG A 35 1.67 -16.83 19.88
CA ARG A 35 0.26 -16.81 20.30
C ARG A 35 0.15 -16.97 21.80
N TYR A 36 -0.70 -16.16 22.39
CA TYR A 36 -1.11 -16.25 23.78
C TYR A 36 -2.63 -16.33 23.87
N ASN A 37 -3.14 -17.28 24.64
CA ASN A 37 -4.53 -17.32 25.07
C ASN A 37 -4.55 -17.67 26.55
N GLY A 38 -5.19 -16.84 27.35
CA GLY A 38 -5.27 -17.11 28.77
C GLY A 38 -6.21 -16.18 29.51
N ARG A 39 -6.37 -16.49 30.79
CA ARG A 39 -7.04 -15.63 31.75
C ARG A 39 -6.00 -15.03 32.70
N LEU A 40 -6.17 -13.75 32.98
CA LEU A 40 -5.31 -12.94 33.83
C LEU A 40 -6.17 -12.25 34.90
N LEU A 41 -5.51 -11.62 35.88
CA LEU A 41 -6.18 -10.85 36.94
C LEU A 41 -7.25 -11.66 37.69
N ASN A 42 -6.90 -12.84 38.20
CA ASN A 42 -7.85 -13.74 38.90
C ASN A 42 -9.10 -14.03 38.07
N ASP A 43 -8.91 -14.43 36.81
CA ASP A 43 -9.96 -14.73 35.83
C ASP A 43 -10.85 -13.56 35.39
N SER A 44 -10.54 -12.33 35.79
CA SER A 44 -11.31 -11.15 35.37
C SER A 44 -10.95 -10.64 33.98
N LEU A 45 -9.78 -10.98 33.43
CA LEU A 45 -9.35 -10.61 32.10
C LEU A 45 -9.13 -11.86 31.24
N SER A 46 -9.96 -12.07 30.22
CA SER A 46 -9.70 -13.04 29.16
C SER A 46 -8.96 -12.35 28.02
N LEU A 47 -7.76 -12.83 27.65
CA LEU A 47 -6.90 -12.22 26.65
C LEU A 47 -6.49 -13.26 25.60
N GLY A 48 -6.73 -12.95 24.33
CA GLY A 48 -6.13 -13.59 23.17
C GLY A 48 -5.21 -12.60 22.45
N ALA A 49 -4.00 -13.01 22.12
CA ALA A 49 -3.06 -12.20 21.36
C ALA A 49 -2.27 -13.08 20.38
N THR A 50 -2.12 -12.60 19.15
CA THR A 50 -1.36 -13.27 18.10
C THR A 50 -0.45 -12.24 17.42
N TYR A 51 0.79 -12.64 17.19
CA TYR A 51 1.76 -11.85 16.45
C TYR A 51 2.44 -12.74 15.41
N THR A 52 2.45 -12.26 14.18
CA THR A 52 3.18 -12.88 13.07
C THR A 52 4.18 -11.88 12.54
N TRP A 53 5.45 -12.24 12.60
CA TRP A 53 6.47 -11.65 11.75
C TRP A 53 6.57 -12.47 10.47
N SER A 54 6.66 -11.81 9.32
CA SER A 54 6.91 -12.52 8.07
C SER A 54 7.79 -11.75 7.09
N LYS A 55 8.35 -12.45 6.12
CA LYS A 55 9.02 -11.84 4.97
C LYS A 55 8.81 -12.73 3.75
N THR A 56 8.15 -12.19 2.74
CA THR A 56 7.84 -12.89 1.49
C THR A 56 8.61 -12.27 0.34
N ILE A 57 9.36 -13.07 -0.40
CA ILE A 57 10.17 -12.64 -1.55
C ILE A 57 9.76 -13.48 -2.76
N ASP A 58 9.48 -12.86 -3.89
CA ASP A 58 9.16 -13.54 -5.15
C ASP A 58 9.73 -12.80 -6.37
N ASN A 59 9.75 -13.47 -7.52
CA ASN A 59 10.01 -12.83 -8.83
C ASN A 59 8.73 -12.53 -9.62
N ALA A 60 7.59 -13.09 -9.21
CA ALA A 60 6.27 -12.72 -9.69
C ALA A 60 5.24 -13.06 -8.60
N SER A 61 4.40 -12.09 -8.22
CA SER A 61 3.40 -12.27 -7.14
C SER A 61 2.07 -12.79 -7.66
N GLU A 62 1.70 -12.43 -8.88
CA GLU A 62 0.39 -12.69 -9.49
C GLU A 62 0.53 -12.55 -11.03
N ILE A 63 -0.25 -13.29 -11.82
CA ILE A 63 -0.13 -13.34 -13.31
C ILE A 63 -1.44 -12.99 -14.06
N PHE A 64 -2.57 -12.85 -13.37
CA PHE A 64 -3.91 -12.67 -13.96
C PHE A 64 -4.53 -11.28 -13.70
N GLY A 65 -3.85 -10.41 -12.97
CA GLY A 65 -4.10 -8.97 -12.89
C GLY A 65 -5.46 -8.59 -12.33
N PHE A 66 -5.86 -9.14 -11.17
CA PHE A 66 -7.04 -8.64 -10.46
C PHE A 66 -6.76 -7.40 -9.58
N ASP A 67 -5.49 -7.01 -9.44
CA ASP A 67 -5.07 -5.80 -8.73
C ASP A 67 -3.77 -5.20 -9.29
N ILE A 68 -3.49 -3.98 -8.83
CA ILE A 68 -2.61 -2.91 -9.31
C ILE A 68 -1.08 -3.21 -9.30
N ALA A 69 -0.66 -4.37 -9.82
CA ALA A 69 0.76 -4.64 -10.05
C ALA A 69 0.94 -5.29 -11.42
N SER A 70 1.87 -4.78 -12.24
CA SER A 70 2.19 -5.42 -13.52
C SER A 70 2.67 -6.85 -13.26
N PRO A 71 1.98 -7.88 -13.80
CA PRO A 71 2.45 -9.25 -13.70
C PRO A 71 3.66 -9.52 -14.59
N ASN A 72 4.05 -8.54 -15.41
CA ASN A 72 5.06 -8.68 -16.44
C ASN A 72 6.44 -8.31 -15.91
N ALA A 73 7.45 -9.07 -16.34
CA ALA A 73 8.83 -8.69 -16.12
C ALA A 73 9.14 -7.42 -16.91
N GLN A 74 9.84 -6.48 -16.28
CA GLN A 74 10.36 -5.27 -16.92
C GLN A 74 11.34 -5.62 -18.04
N ASN A 75 12.24 -6.55 -17.74
CA ASN A 75 13.24 -7.01 -18.68
C ASN A 75 12.93 -8.46 -19.09
N PRO A 76 12.44 -8.70 -20.32
CA PRO A 76 12.10 -10.05 -20.78
C PRO A 76 13.33 -10.97 -20.89
N PHE A 77 14.55 -10.40 -20.88
CA PHE A 77 15.81 -11.15 -20.89
C PHE A 77 16.30 -11.51 -19.46
N CYS A 78 15.61 -11.05 -18.41
CA CYS A 78 16.00 -11.29 -17.02
C CYS A 78 14.78 -11.52 -16.11
N LEU A 79 14.15 -12.70 -16.22
CA LEU A 79 12.94 -13.06 -15.49
C LEU A 79 13.17 -13.53 -14.03
N GLY A 80 14.43 -13.84 -13.68
CA GLY A 80 14.79 -14.41 -12.39
C GLY A 80 15.26 -13.36 -11.38
N SER A 81 16.54 -13.01 -11.44
CA SER A 81 17.18 -12.12 -10.46
C SER A 81 16.72 -10.66 -10.55
N CYS A 82 16.42 -10.14 -11.74
CA CYS A 82 16.01 -8.73 -11.92
C CYS A 82 14.58 -8.44 -11.44
N GLU A 83 13.75 -9.47 -11.34
CA GLU A 83 12.37 -9.37 -10.85
C GLU A 83 12.21 -9.79 -9.39
N ARG A 84 13.26 -10.39 -8.80
CA ARG A 84 13.22 -10.88 -7.43
C ARG A 84 13.20 -9.72 -6.43
N SER A 85 12.08 -9.56 -5.74
CA SER A 85 11.87 -8.50 -4.75
C SER A 85 10.89 -8.96 -3.67
N LEU A 86 10.49 -8.04 -2.78
CA LEU A 86 9.36 -8.27 -1.88
C LEU A 86 8.13 -8.69 -2.68
N SER A 87 7.38 -9.64 -2.14
CA SER A 87 6.09 -10.06 -2.69
C SER A 87 5.02 -9.01 -2.41
N GLN A 88 4.00 -8.92 -3.25
CA GLN A 88 2.85 -8.03 -3.02
C GLN A 88 2.06 -8.43 -1.75
N ILE A 89 2.08 -9.71 -1.40
CA ILE A 89 1.45 -10.22 -0.18
C ILE A 89 2.35 -10.15 1.06
N ASP A 90 3.51 -9.50 0.95
CA ASP A 90 4.42 -9.32 2.09
C ASP A 90 3.80 -8.40 3.15
N ARG A 91 3.61 -8.94 4.35
CA ARG A 91 3.11 -8.22 5.54
C ARG A 91 4.07 -8.48 6.70
N PRO A 92 5.10 -7.63 6.89
CA PRO A 92 6.19 -7.93 7.82
C PRO A 92 5.76 -8.11 9.27
N HIS A 93 4.75 -7.35 9.70
CA HIS A 93 4.20 -7.42 11.04
C HIS A 93 2.68 -7.47 10.96
N ALA A 94 2.09 -8.48 11.59
CA ALA A 94 0.66 -8.59 11.80
C ALA A 94 0.41 -8.95 13.26
N PHE A 95 -0.25 -8.04 13.98
CA PHE A 95 -0.64 -8.19 15.37
C PHE A 95 -2.16 -8.13 15.48
N SER A 96 -2.73 -9.07 16.22
CA SER A 96 -4.13 -9.03 16.60
C SER A 96 -4.29 -9.41 18.07
N THR A 97 -5.18 -8.72 18.77
CA THR A 97 -5.54 -9.09 20.13
C THR A 97 -7.02 -8.85 20.37
N ASN A 98 -7.62 -9.74 21.16
CA ASN A 98 -8.97 -9.63 21.64
C ASN A 98 -8.93 -9.76 23.17
N PHE A 99 -9.66 -8.89 23.86
CA PHE A 99 -9.75 -8.96 25.31
C PHE A 99 -11.18 -8.75 25.78
N ILE A 100 -11.50 -9.40 26.90
CA ILE A 100 -12.74 -9.23 27.66
C ILE A 100 -12.30 -9.03 29.11
N TYR A 101 -12.64 -7.87 29.67
CA TYR A 101 -12.35 -7.52 31.05
C TYR A 101 -13.64 -7.30 31.82
N ASP A 102 -13.93 -8.20 32.75
CA ASP A 102 -15.03 -8.07 33.70
C ASP A 102 -14.53 -7.37 34.95
N VAL A 103 -15.10 -6.22 35.32
CA VAL A 103 -14.66 -5.51 36.53
C VAL A 103 -14.89 -6.42 37.76
N PRO A 104 -13.82 -6.80 38.50
CA PRO A 104 -13.93 -7.84 39.52
C PRO A 104 -14.61 -7.36 40.80
N TYR A 105 -14.75 -6.05 40.99
CA TYR A 105 -15.31 -5.43 42.18
C TYR A 105 -16.84 -5.28 42.09
N TRP A 106 -17.50 -5.32 43.24
CA TRP A 106 -18.94 -5.02 43.38
C TRP A 106 -19.88 -5.89 42.52
N LYS A 107 -19.48 -7.13 42.20
CA LYS A 107 -20.28 -8.08 41.37
C LYS A 107 -21.69 -8.35 41.91
N GLU A 108 -21.85 -8.25 43.23
CA GLU A 108 -23.14 -8.44 43.89
C GLU A 108 -24.08 -7.25 43.78
N GLN A 109 -23.56 -6.07 43.40
CA GLN A 109 -24.31 -4.84 43.20
C GLN A 109 -25.17 -4.41 44.39
N ARG A 110 -24.71 -4.63 45.64
CA ARG A 110 -25.45 -4.23 46.84
C ARG A 110 -25.47 -2.71 47.01
N GLY A 111 -26.65 -2.14 47.26
CA GLY A 111 -26.84 -0.71 47.50
C GLY A 111 -26.52 0.15 46.28
N VAL A 112 -26.63 1.48 46.44
CA VAL A 112 -26.45 2.44 45.35
C VAL A 112 -25.04 2.36 44.75
N VAL A 113 -24.00 2.30 45.59
CA VAL A 113 -22.60 2.21 45.15
C VAL A 113 -22.34 0.91 44.39
N GLY A 114 -22.90 -0.21 44.84
CA GLY A 114 -22.75 -1.50 44.16
C GLY A 114 -23.41 -1.51 42.78
N HIS A 115 -24.62 -0.95 42.65
CA HIS A 115 -25.28 -0.82 41.35
C HIS A 115 -24.54 0.13 40.40
N LEU A 116 -23.89 1.19 40.91
CA LEU A 116 -23.13 2.12 40.09
C LEU A 116 -21.77 1.55 39.63
N LEU A 117 -21.04 0.87 40.51
CA LEU A 117 -19.67 0.41 40.24
C LEU A 117 -19.57 -1.04 39.78
N GLY A 118 -20.57 -1.88 40.02
CA GLY A 118 -20.55 -3.31 39.66
C GLY A 118 -21.12 -3.62 38.28
N GLY A 119 -20.75 -4.76 37.69
CA GLY A 119 -21.33 -5.25 36.43
C GLY A 119 -20.85 -4.55 35.16
N TRP A 120 -19.77 -3.78 35.24
CA TRP A 120 -19.07 -3.27 34.06
C TRP A 120 -18.25 -4.37 33.40
N GLN A 121 -18.31 -4.43 32.08
CA GLN A 121 -17.49 -5.30 31.25
C GLN A 121 -16.96 -4.49 30.07
N LEU A 122 -15.68 -4.65 29.76
CA LEU A 122 -15.01 -4.00 28.65
C LEU A 122 -14.51 -5.05 27.67
N ASN A 123 -14.93 -4.96 26.42
CA ASN A 123 -14.48 -5.81 25.33
C ASN A 123 -13.67 -4.98 24.34
N GLY A 124 -12.66 -5.59 23.74
CA GLY A 124 -11.90 -4.94 22.69
C GLY A 124 -11.27 -5.91 21.71
N VAL A 125 -11.17 -5.46 20.46
CA VAL A 125 -10.40 -6.12 19.40
C VAL A 125 -9.48 -5.08 18.78
N TYR A 126 -8.20 -5.39 18.73
CA TYR A 126 -7.18 -4.54 18.14
C TYR A 126 -6.46 -5.28 17.03
N VAL A 127 -6.36 -4.66 15.86
CA VAL A 127 -5.67 -5.17 14.68
C VAL A 127 -4.66 -4.13 14.21
N LEU A 128 -3.40 -4.54 14.11
CA LEU A 128 -2.30 -3.72 13.61
C LEU A 128 -1.50 -4.54 12.60
N THR A 129 -1.53 -4.13 11.33
CA THR A 129 -0.76 -4.82 10.27
C THR A 129 0.05 -3.82 9.46
N SER A 130 1.22 -4.25 9.01
CA SER A 130 2.04 -3.47 8.06
C SER A 130 1.28 -3.26 6.76
N GLY A 131 1.53 -2.14 6.09
CA GLY A 131 0.89 -1.84 4.81
C GLY A 131 1.32 -2.74 3.67
N GLU A 132 0.55 -2.73 2.59
CA GLU A 132 0.84 -3.45 1.35
C GLU A 132 2.01 -2.82 0.60
N PRO A 133 3.00 -3.59 0.16
CA PRO A 133 4.01 -3.07 -0.74
C PRO A 133 3.47 -2.99 -2.16
N TYR A 134 3.89 -1.97 -2.89
CA TYR A 134 3.44 -1.70 -4.25
C TYR A 134 4.59 -1.23 -5.14
N THR A 135 4.39 -1.41 -6.44
CA THR A 135 5.39 -1.10 -7.46
C THR A 135 5.09 0.25 -8.08
N PRO A 136 6.01 1.24 -8.07
CA PRO A 136 5.84 2.45 -8.86
C PRO A 136 5.85 2.09 -10.35
N GLY A 137 4.88 2.60 -11.09
CA GLY A 137 4.69 2.31 -12.51
C GLY A 137 4.56 3.58 -13.35
N GLN A 138 4.55 3.39 -14.67
CA GLN A 138 4.36 4.45 -15.66
C GLN A 138 3.64 4.02 -16.94
N PHE A 139 2.66 4.79 -17.36
CA PHE A 139 1.84 4.54 -18.55
C PHE A 139 2.46 5.06 -19.87
N PHE A 140 3.34 6.07 -19.84
CA PHE A 140 3.77 6.77 -21.07
C PHE A 140 4.65 5.96 -22.03
N ASN A 141 5.22 4.82 -21.64
CA ASN A 141 6.18 4.10 -22.49
C ASN A 141 5.55 3.40 -23.72
N GLY A 142 4.23 3.16 -23.68
CA GLY A 142 3.49 2.60 -24.82
C GLY A 142 3.42 3.54 -26.03
N LEU A 143 3.58 4.86 -25.83
CA LEU A 143 3.40 5.90 -26.85
C LEU A 143 4.63 6.11 -27.76
N LEU A 144 5.83 5.72 -27.33
CA LEU A 144 7.10 6.02 -28.04
C LEU A 144 7.87 4.79 -28.55
N GLY A 145 7.22 3.63 -28.68
CA GLY A 145 7.77 2.50 -29.44
C GLY A 145 8.79 1.61 -28.72
N LEU A 146 9.08 1.86 -27.43
CA LEU A 146 9.86 0.94 -26.58
C LEU A 146 9.08 -0.31 -26.15
N GLY A 147 7.84 -0.44 -26.61
CA GLY A 147 7.02 -1.64 -26.51
C GLY A 147 5.80 -1.39 -25.69
N ASN A 148 4.65 -1.44 -26.36
CA ASN A 148 3.38 -1.62 -25.70
C ASN A 148 3.35 -3.06 -25.13
N THR A 149 4.01 -3.30 -24.00
CA THR A 149 3.86 -4.54 -23.24
C THR A 149 2.52 -4.46 -22.53
N TYR A 150 1.45 -4.87 -23.22
CA TYR A 150 0.08 -5.06 -22.73
C TYR A 150 -0.42 -4.09 -21.64
N LEU A 151 -1.41 -3.28 -22.04
CA LEU A 151 -2.52 -2.80 -21.21
C LEU A 151 -2.58 -3.45 -19.82
N THR A 152 -2.26 -2.65 -18.79
CA THR A 152 -2.67 -2.71 -17.37
C THR A 152 -1.61 -2.63 -16.28
N SER A 153 -0.31 -2.44 -16.53
CA SER A 153 0.57 -1.73 -15.58
C SER A 153 1.96 -1.49 -16.15
N GLY A 154 2.33 -0.23 -16.07
CA GLY A 154 3.48 0.40 -16.68
C GLY A 154 4.83 -0.27 -16.50
N ASP A 155 5.76 0.15 -17.35
CA ASP A 155 7.17 0.05 -17.05
C ASP A 155 7.46 0.67 -15.66
N ARG A 156 8.57 0.29 -15.07
CA ARG A 156 9.06 0.86 -13.82
C ARG A 156 9.93 2.08 -14.14
N PRO A 157 9.94 3.11 -13.28
CA PRO A 157 10.83 4.26 -13.45
C PRO A 157 12.29 3.87 -13.16
N PHE A 158 13.22 4.76 -13.50
CA PHE A 158 14.57 4.70 -12.96
C PHE A 158 14.60 5.20 -11.52
N VAL A 159 15.54 4.68 -10.73
CA VAL A 159 15.82 5.17 -9.38
C VAL A 159 16.94 6.20 -9.44
N GLY A 160 16.66 7.40 -8.93
CA GLY A 160 17.67 8.42 -8.67
C GLY A 160 18.32 8.17 -7.31
N ASN A 161 17.78 8.79 -6.27
CA ASN A 161 18.22 8.62 -4.89
C ASN A 161 17.24 7.75 -4.08
N PRO A 162 17.63 6.52 -3.67
CA PRO A 162 16.78 5.65 -2.85
C PRO A 162 16.41 6.22 -1.47
N LYS A 163 17.01 7.33 -1.03
CA LYS A 163 16.72 8.00 0.24
C LYS A 163 15.86 9.26 0.07
N ALA A 164 15.68 9.76 -1.15
CA ALA A 164 14.82 10.90 -1.41
C ALA A 164 13.35 10.55 -1.13
N ASN A 165 12.54 11.59 -0.88
CA ASN A 165 11.11 11.45 -0.68
C ASN A 165 10.47 10.74 -1.88
N PRO A 166 9.70 9.65 -1.68
CA PRO A 166 9.13 8.86 -2.76
C PRO A 166 8.27 9.64 -3.75
N GLN A 167 7.70 10.77 -3.34
CA GLN A 167 6.87 11.61 -4.22
C GLN A 167 7.68 12.46 -5.21
N LEU A 168 9.00 12.60 -5.01
CA LEU A 168 9.84 13.42 -5.87
C LEU A 168 10.25 12.62 -7.11
N VAL A 169 9.81 13.10 -8.27
CA VAL A 169 10.04 12.48 -9.57
C VAL A 169 10.72 13.48 -10.50
N GLY A 170 11.74 13.00 -11.20
CA GLY A 170 12.42 13.72 -12.27
C GLY A 170 12.00 13.22 -13.65
N ILE A 171 12.24 14.04 -14.65
CA ILE A 171 12.10 13.72 -16.08
C ILE A 171 13.35 14.21 -16.79
N SER A 172 13.84 13.51 -17.83
CA SER A 172 14.99 14.03 -18.59
C SER A 172 14.58 15.29 -19.36
N GLU A 173 15.52 16.20 -19.63
CA GLU A 173 15.22 17.41 -20.42
C GLU A 173 14.73 17.09 -21.83
N ILE A 174 15.25 16.02 -22.45
CA ILE A 174 14.77 15.53 -23.75
C ILE A 174 13.30 15.12 -23.66
N ASP A 175 12.95 14.38 -22.62
CA ASP A 175 11.59 13.90 -22.44
C ASP A 175 10.63 15.04 -22.06
N ALA A 176 11.07 15.96 -21.20
CA ALA A 176 10.31 17.15 -20.85
C ALA A 176 10.04 18.04 -22.07
N ALA A 177 10.99 18.15 -22.99
CA ALA A 177 10.80 18.88 -24.25
C ALA A 177 9.71 18.24 -25.12
N ILE A 178 9.63 16.91 -25.14
CA ILE A 178 8.62 16.16 -25.91
C ILE A 178 7.21 16.33 -25.32
N PHE A 179 7.08 16.21 -24.00
CA PHE A 179 5.77 16.16 -23.33
C PHE A 179 5.25 17.53 -22.85
N TYR A 180 6.14 18.46 -22.52
CA TYR A 180 5.82 19.75 -21.92
C TYR A 180 6.34 20.94 -22.73
N GLY A 181 7.08 20.72 -23.83
CA GLY A 181 7.58 21.79 -24.69
C GLY A 181 8.68 22.66 -24.05
N THR A 182 9.43 22.11 -23.09
CA THR A 182 10.54 22.81 -22.44
C THR A 182 11.77 22.91 -23.34
N ASP A 183 12.61 23.93 -23.11
CA ASP A 183 13.93 24.02 -23.76
C ASP A 183 14.88 22.91 -23.28
N ILE A 184 15.77 22.45 -24.17
CA ILE A 184 16.83 21.50 -23.84
C ILE A 184 18.13 22.28 -23.68
N ASN A 185 18.55 22.50 -22.43
CA ASN A 185 19.82 23.16 -22.10
C ASN A 185 20.95 22.13 -21.94
N ASN A 186 20.62 20.95 -21.43
CA ASN A 186 21.53 19.82 -21.28
C ASN A 186 20.82 18.52 -21.72
N PRO A 187 21.23 17.88 -22.83
CA PRO A 187 20.66 16.62 -23.30
C PRO A 187 20.76 15.46 -22.30
N ASN A 188 21.64 15.56 -21.29
CA ASN A 188 21.78 14.61 -20.19
C ASN A 188 21.25 15.16 -18.84
N GLY A 189 20.56 16.29 -18.86
CA GLY A 189 19.99 16.96 -17.69
C GLY A 189 18.61 16.41 -17.31
N PHE A 190 18.17 16.78 -16.10
CA PHE A 190 16.86 16.41 -15.57
C PHE A 190 16.12 17.64 -15.03
N LEU A 191 14.80 17.60 -15.13
CA LEU A 191 13.87 18.58 -14.55
C LEU A 191 12.96 17.91 -13.52
N SER A 192 12.46 18.68 -12.56
CA SER A 192 11.44 18.21 -11.62
C SER A 192 10.11 18.02 -12.33
N LEU A 193 9.64 16.78 -12.40
CA LEU A 193 8.31 16.46 -12.93
C LEU A 193 7.22 17.05 -12.02
N ASN A 194 7.44 17.04 -10.70
CA ASN A 194 6.53 17.68 -9.74
C ASN A 194 6.30 19.15 -10.06
N ALA A 195 7.37 19.93 -10.30
CA ALA A 195 7.27 21.35 -10.60
C ALA A 195 6.59 21.62 -11.95
N LEU A 196 6.89 20.79 -12.96
CA LEU A 196 6.25 20.85 -14.27
C LEU A 196 4.75 20.58 -14.19
N ASN A 197 4.33 19.54 -13.46
CA ASN A 197 2.91 19.19 -13.31
C ASN A 197 2.11 20.23 -12.49
N THR A 198 2.71 20.79 -11.44
CA THR A 198 1.99 21.67 -10.50
C THR A 198 2.00 23.13 -10.92
N THR A 199 3.11 23.61 -11.48
CA THR A 199 3.32 25.04 -11.77
C THR A 199 3.64 25.33 -13.23
N GLY A 200 3.95 24.31 -14.04
CA GLY A 200 4.46 24.47 -15.40
C GLY A 200 5.90 24.94 -15.49
N ASN A 201 6.59 25.15 -14.35
CA ASN A 201 7.95 25.65 -14.33
C ASN A 201 8.99 24.54 -14.53
N ALA A 202 9.94 24.79 -15.43
CA ALA A 202 11.13 23.96 -15.59
C ALA A 202 12.13 24.24 -14.45
N VAL A 203 12.18 23.36 -13.45
CA VAL A 203 13.14 23.41 -12.35
C VAL A 203 14.18 22.32 -12.54
N SER A 204 15.44 22.70 -12.73
CA SER A 204 16.55 21.73 -12.88
C SER A 204 16.77 20.94 -11.59
N VAL A 205 16.95 19.63 -11.74
CA VAL A 205 17.25 18.70 -10.66
C VAL A 205 18.32 17.71 -11.10
N THR A 206 18.97 17.07 -10.14
CA THR A 206 19.88 15.95 -10.38
C THR A 206 19.22 14.63 -9.96
N PRO A 207 19.74 13.47 -10.40
CA PRO A 207 19.28 12.18 -9.89
C PRO A 207 19.36 12.04 -8.35
N ASN A 208 20.19 12.85 -7.67
CA ASN A 208 20.29 12.80 -6.22
C ASN A 208 19.13 13.51 -5.49
N ASP A 209 18.40 14.40 -6.17
CA ASP A 209 17.34 15.23 -5.59
C ASP A 209 15.97 14.53 -5.64
N VAL A 210 15.81 13.56 -6.54
CA VAL A 210 14.53 12.85 -6.81
C VAL A 210 14.63 11.38 -6.44
N ARG A 211 13.50 10.76 -6.07
CA ARG A 211 13.46 9.31 -5.83
C ARG A 211 13.44 8.54 -7.13
N PHE A 212 12.56 8.95 -8.03
CA PHE A 212 12.32 8.29 -9.30
C PHE A 212 12.59 9.22 -10.47
N ILE A 213 12.90 8.64 -11.61
CA ILE A 213 13.03 9.35 -12.88
C ILE A 213 12.18 8.60 -13.90
N LEU A 214 11.31 9.32 -14.60
CA LEU A 214 10.45 8.75 -15.62
C LEU A 214 11.30 8.02 -16.68
N ASN A 215 10.98 6.76 -16.96
CA ASN A 215 11.63 5.93 -17.97
C ASN A 215 11.00 6.18 -19.35
N LEU A 216 11.52 7.18 -20.03
CA LEU A 216 11.16 7.54 -21.41
C LEU A 216 12.41 7.48 -22.30
N PRO A 217 12.31 7.65 -23.63
CA PRO A 217 13.45 7.50 -24.54
C PRO A 217 14.69 8.35 -24.20
N GLY A 218 14.50 9.57 -23.69
CA GLY A 218 15.59 10.42 -23.23
C GLY A 218 16.31 9.84 -22.03
N ALA A 219 15.58 9.48 -20.97
CA ALA A 219 16.13 8.79 -19.81
C ALA A 219 16.77 7.44 -20.20
N ALA A 220 16.12 6.64 -21.04
CA ALA A 220 16.64 5.37 -21.52
C ALA A 220 17.97 5.51 -22.26
N LYS A 221 18.13 6.58 -23.04
CA LYS A 221 19.41 6.93 -23.68
C LYS A 221 20.47 7.30 -22.64
N ILE A 222 20.13 8.12 -21.65
CA ILE A 222 21.04 8.55 -20.58
C ILE A 222 21.52 7.35 -19.75
N PHE A 223 20.60 6.45 -19.37
CA PHE A 223 20.91 5.25 -18.59
C PHE A 223 21.40 4.07 -19.42
N ASN A 224 21.47 4.22 -20.74
CA ASN A 224 21.88 3.19 -21.70
C ASN A 224 21.09 1.86 -21.56
N THR A 225 19.80 1.96 -21.25
CA THR A 225 18.88 0.82 -21.15
C THR A 225 17.43 1.31 -21.28
N PRO A 226 16.53 0.57 -21.96
CA PRO A 226 15.10 0.90 -21.97
C PRO A 226 14.37 0.41 -20.71
N PHE A 227 15.06 -0.33 -19.83
CA PHE A 227 14.47 -0.93 -18.64
C PHE A 227 14.74 -0.07 -17.41
N GLY A 228 13.67 0.33 -16.71
CA GLY A 228 13.79 1.05 -15.45
C GLY A 228 14.48 0.23 -14.35
N SER A 229 15.08 0.93 -13.39
CA SER A 229 15.85 0.31 -12.30
C SER A 229 15.07 0.17 -10.99
N ALA A 230 13.87 0.73 -10.86
CA ALA A 230 13.05 0.57 -9.66
C ALA A 230 12.64 -0.89 -9.50
N THR A 231 12.82 -1.46 -8.31
CA THR A 231 12.45 -2.86 -8.04
C THR A 231 10.93 -2.98 -7.87
N ARG A 232 10.39 -4.18 -8.13
CA ARG A 232 9.01 -4.54 -7.76
C ARG A 232 8.80 -4.26 -6.27
N ASN A 233 7.60 -3.80 -5.89
CA ASN A 233 7.16 -3.69 -4.50
C ASN A 233 8.12 -2.88 -3.61
N SER A 234 8.71 -1.82 -4.18
CA SER A 234 9.71 -0.96 -3.54
C SER A 234 9.13 0.13 -2.65
N LEU A 235 7.84 0.44 -2.82
CA LEU A 235 7.09 1.36 -1.95
C LEU A 235 6.14 0.56 -1.06
N ARG A 236 5.66 1.18 0.02
CA ARG A 236 4.71 0.56 0.95
C ARG A 236 3.60 1.52 1.33
N GLY A 237 2.37 1.05 1.21
CA GLY A 237 1.17 1.77 1.60
C GLY A 237 1.03 1.90 3.13
N PRO A 238 -0.03 2.55 3.61
CA PRO A 238 -0.25 2.75 5.03
C PRO A 238 -0.52 1.43 5.76
N LYS A 239 -0.23 1.44 7.06
CA LYS A 239 -0.59 0.36 7.98
C LYS A 239 -2.10 0.36 8.26
N LEU A 240 -2.66 -0.82 8.51
CA LEU A 240 -3.98 -0.96 9.13
C LEU A 240 -3.80 -0.83 10.65
N ASN A 241 -4.57 0.04 11.31
CA ASN A 241 -4.49 0.27 12.75
C ASN A 241 -5.88 0.54 13.34
N GLN A 242 -6.56 -0.54 13.71
CA GLN A 242 -7.96 -0.49 14.11
C GLN A 242 -8.15 -1.04 15.52
N LEU A 243 -8.70 -0.21 16.40
CA LEU A 243 -9.18 -0.59 17.72
C LEU A 243 -10.70 -0.44 17.77
N ASN A 244 -11.41 -1.56 17.98
CA ASN A 244 -12.84 -1.56 18.23
C ASN A 244 -13.04 -1.93 19.70
N MET A 245 -13.90 -1.20 20.42
CA MET A 245 -14.18 -1.45 21.84
C MET A 245 -15.67 -1.42 22.11
N GLY A 246 -16.09 -2.22 23.08
CA GLY A 246 -17.46 -2.23 23.61
C GLY A 246 -17.42 -2.13 25.12
N LEU A 247 -18.20 -1.19 25.68
CA LEU A 247 -18.43 -1.04 27.11
C LEU A 247 -19.85 -1.50 27.44
N PHE A 248 -19.95 -2.43 28.37
CA PHE A 248 -21.18 -3.05 28.79
C PHE A 248 -21.41 -2.79 30.27
N LYS A 249 -22.64 -2.46 30.63
CA LYS A 249 -23.09 -2.30 32.00
C LYS A 249 -24.27 -3.20 32.24
N ASN A 250 -24.06 -4.25 33.01
CA ASN A 250 -25.10 -5.16 33.47
C ASN A 250 -25.67 -4.65 34.79
N ILE A 251 -26.98 -4.49 34.87
CA ILE A 251 -27.70 -3.99 36.05
C ILE A 251 -28.72 -5.06 36.44
N LYS A 252 -28.63 -5.53 37.69
CA LYS A 252 -29.64 -6.41 38.28
C LYS A 252 -30.77 -5.56 38.86
N VAL A 253 -32.01 -5.82 38.43
CA VAL A 253 -33.22 -5.15 38.93
C VAL A 253 -34.14 -6.20 39.55
N GLY A 254 -34.09 -6.34 40.87
CA GLY A 254 -34.80 -7.41 41.58
C GLY A 254 -34.30 -8.80 41.19
N GLU A 255 -35.16 -9.82 41.34
CA GLU A 255 -34.79 -11.22 41.17
C GLU A 255 -34.90 -11.73 39.72
N ARG A 256 -35.69 -11.06 38.88
CA ARG A 256 -36.05 -11.55 37.53
C ARG A 256 -35.67 -10.61 36.39
N LEU A 257 -35.49 -9.32 36.65
CA LEU A 257 -35.22 -8.34 35.60
C LEU A 257 -33.72 -8.02 35.52
N GLY A 258 -33.15 -8.19 34.32
CA GLY A 258 -31.80 -7.77 33.98
C GLY A 258 -31.84 -6.69 32.91
N VAL A 259 -31.07 -5.62 33.11
CA VAL A 259 -30.89 -4.56 32.11
C VAL A 259 -29.41 -4.49 31.73
N GLN A 260 -29.11 -4.48 30.43
CA GLN A 260 -27.76 -4.28 29.92
C GLN A 260 -27.71 -3.05 29.03
N ILE A 261 -26.87 -2.09 29.40
CA ILE A 261 -26.53 -0.93 28.58
C ILE A 261 -25.24 -1.24 27.83
N ARG A 262 -25.19 -0.87 26.55
CA ARG A 262 -24.05 -1.09 25.65
C ARG A 262 -23.65 0.22 25.00
N ALA A 263 -22.36 0.48 24.97
CA ALA A 263 -21.75 1.52 24.15
C ALA A 263 -20.61 0.89 23.36
N GLU A 264 -20.73 0.87 22.04
CA GLU A 264 -19.74 0.28 21.14
C GLU A 264 -19.14 1.37 20.27
N ALA A 265 -17.83 1.31 20.07
CA ALA A 265 -17.09 2.24 19.26
C ALA A 265 -16.17 1.49 18.30
N PHE A 266 -16.34 1.74 17.00
CA PHE A 266 -15.50 1.23 15.94
C PHE A 266 -14.45 2.28 15.58
N ASN A 267 -13.21 1.84 15.40
CA ASN A 267 -12.05 2.72 15.23
C ASN A 267 -11.97 3.80 16.32
N VAL A 268 -11.92 3.37 17.59
CA VAL A 268 -11.87 4.24 18.78
C VAL A 268 -10.75 5.27 18.69
N LEU A 269 -9.59 4.86 18.16
CA LEU A 269 -8.40 5.70 17.99
C LEU A 269 -8.53 6.71 16.85
N ASN A 270 -9.59 6.60 16.03
CA ASN A 270 -9.85 7.47 14.88
C ASN A 270 -8.66 7.59 13.91
N HIS A 271 -7.92 6.50 13.72
CA HIS A 271 -6.85 6.45 12.73
C HIS A 271 -7.45 6.24 11.34
N PRO A 272 -6.97 6.92 10.29
CA PRO A 272 -7.30 6.58 8.92
C PRO A 272 -6.90 5.12 8.67
N ASN A 273 -7.86 4.30 8.23
CA ASN A 273 -7.59 2.92 7.85
C ASN A 273 -7.79 2.79 6.34
N PRO A 274 -6.85 2.15 5.63
CA PRO A 274 -7.00 1.87 4.21
C PRO A 274 -8.20 0.95 3.96
N GLY A 275 -9.09 1.31 3.02
CA GLY A 275 -10.14 0.37 2.66
C GLY A 275 -11.33 0.77 1.77
N TYR A 276 -11.64 2.01 1.34
CA TYR A 276 -12.93 2.23 0.63
C TYR A 276 -13.19 3.48 -0.25
N GLY A 277 -12.30 3.98 -1.12
CA GLY A 277 -12.76 4.97 -2.13
C GLY A 277 -11.77 5.98 -2.69
N VAL A 278 -11.09 5.60 -3.76
CA VAL A 278 -11.09 6.27 -5.07
C VAL A 278 -10.68 5.18 -6.07
N ASN A 279 -11.22 5.22 -7.28
CA ASN A 279 -11.21 4.13 -8.27
C ASN A 279 -9.92 3.27 -8.33
N GLY A 280 -10.03 1.99 -7.96
CA GLY A 280 -8.98 0.97 -8.05
C GLY A 280 -8.38 0.60 -6.70
N ALA A 281 -8.55 -0.67 -6.27
CA ALA A 281 -7.87 -1.31 -5.13
C ALA A 281 -7.61 -0.44 -3.90
N GLY A 282 -8.62 -0.25 -3.05
CA GLY A 282 -8.64 0.71 -1.93
C GLY A 282 -7.64 0.51 -0.77
N TYR A 283 -6.39 0.10 -1.02
CA TYR A 283 -5.35 -0.10 -0.02
C TYR A 283 -4.04 0.66 -0.31
N LEU A 284 -3.86 1.19 -1.52
CA LEU A 284 -2.59 1.75 -1.98
C LEU A 284 -2.75 3.21 -2.44
N PRO A 285 -1.75 4.08 -2.19
CA PRO A 285 -1.63 5.35 -2.89
C PRO A 285 -1.55 5.15 -4.40
N ASP A 286 -1.82 6.22 -5.15
CA ASP A 286 -1.49 6.25 -6.57
C ASP A 286 0.01 5.94 -6.79
N PHE A 287 0.27 5.10 -7.78
CA PHE A 287 1.55 4.47 -8.05
C PHE A 287 2.11 4.90 -9.41
N PHE A 288 1.37 5.72 -10.17
CA PHE A 288 1.83 6.27 -11.44
C PHE A 288 2.75 7.46 -11.20
N THR A 289 4.00 7.34 -11.65
CA THR A 289 4.98 8.44 -11.52
C THR A 289 4.63 9.68 -12.32
N GLU A 290 3.75 9.55 -13.32
CA GLU A 290 3.20 10.65 -14.11
C GLU A 290 2.43 11.66 -13.27
N ASP A 291 1.77 11.21 -12.21
CA ASP A 291 0.97 12.03 -11.31
C ASP A 291 1.82 12.64 -10.17
N ALA A 292 3.14 12.74 -10.39
CA ALA A 292 4.05 13.40 -9.47
C ALA A 292 3.66 14.88 -9.27
N GLY A 293 3.53 15.28 -8.01
CA GLY A 293 3.09 16.64 -7.64
C GLY A 293 1.59 16.74 -7.35
N SER A 294 0.81 15.71 -7.65
CA SER A 294 -0.58 15.55 -7.23
C SER A 294 -0.74 14.37 -6.27
N THR A 295 -0.94 13.16 -6.82
CA THR A 295 -1.47 11.98 -6.12
C THR A 295 -0.42 10.89 -5.91
N PHE A 296 0.64 10.86 -6.73
CA PHE A 296 1.67 9.83 -6.67
C PHE A 296 2.31 9.66 -5.28
N ALA A 297 2.32 8.42 -4.78
CA ALA A 297 2.85 8.03 -3.48
C ALA A 297 2.32 8.86 -2.29
N ASN A 298 1.12 9.45 -2.44
CA ASN A 298 0.48 10.23 -1.39
C ASN A 298 -0.43 9.37 -0.50
N ASN A 299 -0.02 9.19 0.75
CA ASN A 299 -0.79 8.41 1.74
C ASN A 299 -2.00 9.15 2.31
N GLN A 300 -2.22 10.43 1.97
CA GLN A 300 -3.32 11.24 2.53
C GLN A 300 -4.67 11.02 1.84
N GLU A 301 -4.71 10.33 0.70
CA GLU A 301 -5.94 10.07 -0.07
C GLU A 301 -6.75 8.87 0.47
N ILE A 302 -6.41 8.40 1.67
CA ILE A 302 -6.88 7.13 2.21
C ILE A 302 -7.89 7.40 3.32
N GLU A 303 -9.18 7.39 2.99
CA GLU A 303 -10.22 8.00 3.84
C GLU A 303 -11.41 7.08 4.18
N PHE A 304 -11.31 5.96 4.93
CA PHE A 304 -12.50 5.05 4.99
C PHE A 304 -12.93 4.38 6.30
N ALA A 305 -12.29 4.64 7.43
CA ALA A 305 -12.84 4.22 8.73
C ALA A 305 -12.97 5.42 9.66
N ARG A 306 -14.07 6.17 9.56
CA ARG A 306 -14.42 7.14 10.59
C ARG A 306 -14.79 6.42 11.88
N ARG A 307 -14.54 7.06 13.03
CA ARG A 307 -15.04 6.56 14.31
C ARG A 307 -16.56 6.51 14.29
N VAL A 308 -17.14 5.35 14.56
CA VAL A 308 -18.59 5.14 14.68
C VAL A 308 -18.90 4.71 16.09
N VAL A 309 -19.86 5.37 16.74
CA VAL A 309 -20.31 5.03 18.09
C VAL A 309 -21.77 4.62 18.04
N GLN A 310 -22.10 3.51 18.71
CA GLN A 310 -23.44 2.96 18.78
C GLN A 310 -23.81 2.69 20.24
N PHE A 311 -25.09 2.92 20.56
CA PHE A 311 -25.64 2.67 21.87
C PHE A 311 -26.77 1.66 21.76
N GLY A 312 -26.88 0.77 22.75
CA GLY A 312 -27.91 -0.24 22.79
C GLY A 312 -28.35 -0.53 24.21
N VAL A 313 -29.62 -0.93 24.35
CA VAL A 313 -30.18 -1.41 25.62
C VAL A 313 -30.82 -2.76 25.37
N ARG A 314 -30.51 -3.74 26.23
CA ARG A 314 -31.16 -5.05 26.24
C ARG A 314 -31.82 -5.26 27.60
N ILE A 315 -33.07 -5.69 27.57
CA ILE A 315 -33.83 -6.09 28.76
C ILE A 315 -34.06 -7.60 28.68
N THR A 316 -33.85 -8.29 29.79
CA THR A 316 -34.08 -9.72 29.96
C THR A 316 -34.98 -9.95 31.16
N PHE A 317 -35.99 -10.79 31.02
CA PHE A 317 -37.00 -11.14 32.02
C PHE A 317 -37.13 -12.66 32.16
#